data_AF-A0A250DJN9-F1
#
_entry.id   AF-A0A250DJN9-F1
#
_cell.length_a   1.000
_cell.length_b   1.000
_cell.length_c   1.000
_cell.angle_alpha   90.00
_cell.angle_beta   90.00
_cell.angle_gamma   90.00
#
_symmetry.space_group_name_H-M   'P 1'
#
loop_
_entity.id
_entity.type
_entity.pdbx_description
1 polymer ?
#
loop_
_entity_poly.entity_id
_entity_poly.type
_entity_poly.pdbx_seq_one_letter_code
_entity_poly.pdbx_strand_id
1 'polypeptide(L)'
;MKAITGADLMADVPAYDSALAAGRLIEDGGGLQALVTSMLGQPMSPLMAAVGDVVLLTNEGRDLLGICNGVNAIAPGPVGLVALEMNAASVAWKI
;
A
#
# COMPACT_ATOMS: atom_id res chain seq x y z
N MET A 1 15.15 -9.70 -7.72
CA MET A 1 14.83 -8.34 -8.23
C MET A 1 15.16 -7.39 -7.08
N LYS A 2 15.97 -6.34 -7.26
CA LYS A 2 16.27 -5.40 -6.16
C LYS A 2 15.36 -4.19 -6.29
N ALA A 3 14.62 -3.85 -5.23
CA ALA A 3 13.91 -2.59 -5.16
C ALA A 3 14.90 -1.42 -5.23
N ILE A 4 14.44 -0.26 -5.70
CA ILE A 4 15.27 0.97 -5.77
C ILE A 4 15.75 1.38 -4.37
N THR A 5 14.96 1.05 -3.33
CA THR A 5 15.28 1.26 -1.91
C THR A 5 16.43 0.39 -1.39
N GLY A 6 16.92 -0.57 -2.18
CA GLY A 6 18.00 -1.49 -1.79
C GLY A 6 17.56 -2.66 -0.90
N ALA A 7 16.32 -2.65 -0.40
CA ALA A 7 15.70 -3.71 0.38
C ALA A 7 14.45 -4.25 -0.32
N ASP A 8 14.34 -5.57 -0.44
CA ASP A 8 13.13 -6.23 -0.97
C ASP A 8 12.19 -6.56 0.20
N LEU A 9 11.25 -5.65 0.46
CA LEU A 9 10.28 -5.79 1.56
C LEU A 9 9.28 -6.92 1.33
N MET A 10 9.13 -7.39 0.09
CA MET A 10 8.23 -8.49 -0.25
C MET A 10 8.93 -9.85 -0.19
N ALA A 11 10.23 -9.91 0.17
CA ALA A 11 11.00 -11.15 0.17
C ALA A 11 10.42 -12.21 1.12
N ASP A 12 9.85 -11.79 2.25
CA ASP A 12 9.26 -12.66 3.26
C ASP A 12 7.75 -12.90 3.06
N VAL A 13 7.15 -12.30 2.02
CA VAL A 13 5.74 -12.46 1.69
C VAL A 13 5.59 -13.68 0.78
N PRO A 14 4.82 -14.71 1.18
CA PRO A 14 4.56 -15.86 0.32
C PRO A 14 4.02 -15.45 -1.05
N ALA A 15 4.57 -16.04 -2.12
CA ALA A 15 4.06 -15.80 -3.46
C ALA A 15 2.59 -16.25 -3.58
N TYR A 16 1.81 -15.43 -4.28
CA TYR A 16 0.41 -15.70 -4.59
C TYR A 16 0.14 -15.41 -6.06
N ASP A 17 -0.77 -16.16 -6.67
CA ASP A 17 -1.13 -16.06 -8.09
C ASP A 17 -2.61 -15.74 -8.32
N SER A 18 -3.37 -15.57 -7.23
CA SER A 18 -4.80 -15.30 -7.27
C SER A 18 -5.22 -14.27 -6.25
N ALA A 19 -6.29 -13.55 -6.56
CA ALA A 19 -6.89 -12.58 -5.64
C ALA A 19 -7.37 -13.24 -4.33
N LEU A 20 -7.81 -14.50 -4.38
CA LEU A 20 -8.22 -15.25 -3.20
C LEU A 20 -7.03 -15.55 -2.27
N ALA A 21 -5.91 -16.01 -2.83
CA ALA A 21 -4.71 -16.28 -2.05
C ALA A 21 -4.14 -14.98 -1.43
N ALA A 22 -4.12 -13.89 -2.19
CA ALA A 22 -3.73 -12.57 -1.69
C ALA A 22 -4.67 -12.10 -0.55
N GLY A 23 -5.99 -12.28 -0.72
CA GLY A 23 -6.98 -11.92 0.30
C GLY A 23 -6.76 -12.66 1.62
N ARG A 24 -6.51 -13.98 1.57
CA ARG A 24 -6.21 -14.76 2.78
C ARG A 24 -4.95 -14.29 3.49
N LEU A 25 -3.89 -13.99 2.73
CA LEU A 25 -2.66 -13.47 3.31
C LEU A 25 -2.89 -12.14 4.04
N ILE A 26 -3.72 -11.27 3.45
CA ILE A 26 -4.13 -10.01 4.08
C ILE A 26 -4.94 -10.26 5.35
N GLU A 27 -5.92 -11.16 5.31
CA GLU A 27 -6.76 -11.50 6.47
C GLU A 27 -5.94 -12.12 7.61
N ASP A 28 -5.09 -13.09 7.30
CA ASP A 28 -4.19 -13.76 8.25
C ASP A 28 -3.19 -12.77 8.88
N GLY A 29 -2.80 -11.74 8.13
CA GLY A 29 -1.97 -10.62 8.59
C GLY A 29 -2.69 -9.58 9.45
N GLY A 30 -3.99 -9.75 9.74
CA GLY A 30 -4.80 -8.81 10.51
C GLY A 30 -5.34 -7.62 9.70
N GLY A 31 -5.39 -7.77 8.37
CA GLY A 31 -5.79 -6.74 7.42
C GLY A 31 -4.60 -6.03 6.77
N LEU A 32 -4.88 -5.30 5.69
CA LEU A 32 -3.84 -4.73 4.82
C LEU A 32 -2.97 -3.72 5.57
N GLN A 33 -3.59 -2.90 6.43
CA GLN A 33 -2.87 -1.94 7.25
C GLN A 33 -1.89 -2.62 8.21
N ALA A 34 -2.32 -3.68 8.90
CA ALA A 34 -1.48 -4.39 9.88
C ALA A 34 -0.31 -5.08 9.19
N LEU A 35 -0.58 -5.74 8.05
CA LEU A 35 0.45 -6.36 7.22
C LEU A 35 1.49 -5.35 6.75
N VAL A 36 1.08 -4.17 6.25
CA VAL A 36 2.04 -3.15 5.80
C VAL A 36 2.80 -2.53 6.98
N THR A 37 2.13 -2.33 8.12
CA THR A 37 2.77 -1.81 9.34
C THR A 37 3.84 -2.75 9.88
N SER A 38 3.69 -4.07 9.73
CA SER A 38 4.73 -5.02 10.13
C SER A 38 5.97 -4.95 9.24
N MET A 39 5.81 -4.53 7.97
CA MET A 39 6.91 -4.38 7.00
C MET A 39 7.57 -3.00 7.04
N LEU A 40 6.79 -1.92 7.18
CA LEU A 40 7.25 -0.53 7.07
C LEU A 40 7.38 0.20 8.41
N GLY A 41 6.90 -0.40 9.50
CA GLY A 41 6.81 0.24 10.81
C GLY A 41 5.53 1.06 10.99
N GLN A 42 5.51 1.90 12.03
CA GLN A 42 4.31 2.61 12.45
C GLN A 42 3.83 3.60 11.38
N PRO A 43 2.51 3.62 11.07
CA PRO A 43 1.97 4.58 10.14
C PRO A 43 2.00 6.00 10.70
N MET A 44 1.91 6.96 9.79
CA MET A 44 1.78 8.39 10.04
C MET A 44 0.50 8.94 9.43
N SER A 45 0.14 10.18 9.79
CA SER A 45 -1.01 10.86 9.19
C SER A 45 -0.78 11.06 7.68
N PRO A 46 -1.79 10.81 6.83
CA PRO A 46 -1.71 11.10 5.39
C PRO A 46 -1.33 12.55 5.06
N LEU A 47 -1.67 13.50 5.95
CA LEU A 47 -1.32 14.92 5.80
C LEU A 47 0.20 15.19 5.87
N MET A 48 0.96 14.23 6.39
CA MET A 48 2.41 14.33 6.50
C MET A 48 3.13 13.58 5.37
N ALA A 49 2.40 12.89 4.49
CA ALA A 49 2.98 12.11 3.41
C ALA A 49 3.68 13.01 2.38
N ALA A 50 4.85 12.58 1.93
CA ALA A 50 5.64 13.20 0.89
C ALA A 50 5.69 12.34 -0.38
N VAL A 51 6.27 12.90 -1.45
CA VAL A 51 6.48 12.17 -2.70
C VAL A 51 7.28 10.89 -2.43
N GLY A 52 6.73 9.74 -2.82
CA GLY A 52 7.36 8.42 -2.65
C GLY A 52 6.86 7.62 -1.45
N ASP A 53 6.14 8.25 -0.52
CA ASP A 53 5.56 7.55 0.63
C ASP A 53 4.41 6.64 0.20
N VAL A 54 4.27 5.52 0.91
CA VAL A 54 3.18 4.55 0.68
C VAL A 54 1.94 5.03 1.44
N VAL A 55 0.78 4.91 0.83
CA VAL A 55 -0.50 5.29 1.44
C VAL A 55 -1.51 4.16 1.31
N LEU A 56 -2.34 3.98 2.34
CA LEU A 56 -3.50 3.11 2.31
C LEU A 56 -4.73 3.93 1.93
N LEU A 57 -5.45 3.50 0.91
CA LEU A 57 -6.71 4.12 0.49
C LEU A 57 -7.83 3.09 0.45
N THR A 58 -9.05 3.57 0.57
CA THR A 58 -10.24 2.79 0.25
C THR A 58 -10.89 3.37 -1.01
N ASN A 59 -11.04 2.55 -2.05
CA ASN A 59 -11.72 2.91 -3.29
C ASN A 59 -12.78 1.86 -3.61
N GLU A 60 -14.02 2.30 -3.85
CA GLU A 60 -15.16 1.41 -4.14
C GLU A 60 -15.33 0.26 -3.11
N GLY A 61 -15.05 0.55 -1.84
CA GLY A 61 -15.15 -0.43 -0.74
C GLY A 61 -14.02 -1.45 -0.68
N ARG A 62 -12.93 -1.25 -1.42
CA ARG A 62 -11.73 -2.08 -1.37
C ARG A 62 -10.55 -1.28 -0.86
N ASP A 63 -9.74 -1.90 -0.02
CA ASP A 63 -8.48 -1.33 0.42
C ASP A 63 -7.37 -1.59 -0.59
N LEU A 64 -6.54 -0.59 -0.82
CA LEU A 64 -5.44 -0.63 -1.77
C LEU A 64 -4.27 0.22 -1.29
N LEU A 65 -3.08 -0.14 -1.76
CA LEU A 65 -1.87 0.66 -1.56
C LEU A 65 -1.62 1.55 -2.78
N GLY A 66 -1.24 2.79 -2.51
CA GLY A 66 -0.78 3.74 -3.50
C GLY A 66 0.52 4.41 -3.09
N ILE A 67 1.15 5.09 -4.04
CA ILE A 67 2.32 5.94 -3.81
C ILE A 67 1.91 7.40 -3.90
N CYS A 68 2.21 8.18 -2.86
CA CYS A 68 2.00 9.62 -2.89
C CYS A 68 2.92 10.25 -3.94
N ASN A 69 2.36 11.03 -4.86
CA ASN A 69 3.13 11.79 -5.85
C ASN A 69 3.23 13.29 -5.49
N GLY A 70 2.85 13.65 -4.26
CA GLY A 70 2.84 15.02 -3.73
C GLY A 70 1.47 15.71 -3.81
N VAL A 71 0.55 15.19 -4.64
CA VAL A 71 -0.83 15.72 -4.75
C VAL A 71 -1.86 14.60 -4.67
N ASN A 72 -1.62 13.50 -5.37
CA ASN A 72 -2.48 12.33 -5.46
C ASN A 72 -1.74 11.07 -5.01
N ALA A 73 -2.50 10.01 -4.78
CA ALA A 73 -1.98 8.66 -4.66
C ALA A 73 -2.10 7.93 -6.01
N ILE A 74 -0.99 7.37 -6.49
CA ILE A 74 -0.98 6.50 -7.67
C ILE A 74 -1.11 5.06 -7.21
N ALA A 75 -2.20 4.40 -7.59
CA ALA A 75 -2.53 3.06 -7.12
C ALA A 75 -3.04 2.14 -8.25
N PRO A 76 -3.06 0.81 -8.05
CA PRO A 76 -3.64 -0.13 -9.01
C PRO A 76 -5.15 0.09 -9.18
N GLY A 77 -5.61 0.05 -10.43
CA GLY A 77 -7.01 0.08 -10.82
C GLY A 77 -7.33 -0.97 -11.90
N PRO A 78 -8.58 -1.02 -12.38
CA PRO A 78 -9.04 -2.09 -13.28
C PRO A 78 -8.28 -2.18 -14.61
N VAL A 79 -7.72 -1.06 -15.09
CA VAL A 79 -7.01 -0.98 -16.39
C VAL A 79 -5.65 -0.30 -16.21
N GLY A 80 -4.91 -0.67 -15.16
CA GLY A 80 -3.56 -0.15 -14.91
C GLY A 80 -3.47 0.71 -13.67
N LEU A 81 -2.79 1.86 -13.74
CA LEU A 81 -2.66 2.78 -12.62
C LEU A 81 -3.71 3.88 -12.68
N VAL A 82 -4.23 4.25 -11.52
CA VAL A 82 -5.19 5.35 -11.35
C VAL A 82 -4.64 6.36 -10.35
N ALA A 83 -5.00 7.63 -10.54
CA ALA A 83 -4.74 8.68 -9.57
C ALA A 83 -5.98 8.84 -8.68
N LEU A 84 -5.79 8.70 -7.37
CA LEU A 84 -6.82 8.88 -6.35
C LEU A 84 -6.49 10.09 -5.48
N GLU A 85 -7.54 10.80 -5.08
CA GLU A 85 -7.43 11.95 -4.18
C GLU A 85 -6.87 11.52 -2.82
N MET A 86 -5.92 12.28 -2.28
CA MET A 86 -5.34 12.00 -0.96
C MET A 86 -6.35 12.06 0.19
N ASN A 87 -7.52 12.66 -0.03
CA ASN A 87 -8.62 12.64 0.94
C ASN A 87 -9.23 11.24 1.14
N ALA A 88 -8.99 10.30 0.23
CA ALA A 88 -9.37 8.91 0.38
C ALA A 88 -8.32 8.08 1.16
N ALA A 89 -7.17 8.67 1.51
CA ALA A 89 -6.12 7.97 2.25
C ALA A 89 -6.43 7.91 3.75
N SER A 90 -6.30 6.73 4.35
CA SER A 90 -6.52 6.52 5.79
C SER A 90 -5.24 6.66 6.60
N VAL A 91 -4.13 6.12 6.11
CA VAL A 91 -2.79 6.19 6.73
C VAL A 91 -1.69 6.24 5.68
N ALA A 92 -0.51 6.69 6.09
CA ALA A 92 0.70 6.69 5.26
C ALA A 92 1.86 6.01 5.97
N TRP A 93 2.86 5.55 5.21
CA TRP A 93 4.14 5.04 5.70
C TRP A 93 5.28 5.72 4.95
N LYS A 94 6.31 6.08 5.71
CA LYS A 94 7.50 6.70 5.17
C LYS A 94 8.44 5.66 4.57
N ILE A 95 8.96 5.95 3.38
CA ILE A 95 9.96 5.11 2.67
C ILE A 95 11.36 5.73 2.73
#